data_AF-A0A651FXR9-F1
#
_entry.id   AF-A0A651FXR9-F1
#
_cell.length_a   1.000
_cell.length_b   1.000
_cell.length_c   1.000
_cell.angle_alpha   90.00
_cell.angle_beta   90.00
_cell.angle_gamma   90.00
#
_symmetry.space_group_name_H-M   'P 1'
#
loop_
_entity.id
_entity.type
_entity.pdbx_description
1 polymer ?
#
loop_
_entity_poly.entity_id
_entity_poly.type
_entity_poly.pdbx_seq_one_letter_code
_entity_poly.pdbx_strand_id
1 'polypeptide(L)' 'MSYVEAIVLGLVQGVFMFVPVSSTAHLVIAQHLMIAQGSKMPPPDSAAMILFDLVVHVGTLVSIAIVFR' A
#
# COMPACT_ATOMS: atom_id res chain seq x y z
N MET A 1 10.36 1.81 -7.58
CA MET A 1 9.88 0.82 -6.62
C MET A 1 10.83 -0.35 -6.57
N SER A 2 11.51 -0.53 -5.45
CA SER A 2 12.24 -1.75 -5.12
C SER A 2 11.29 -2.80 -4.54
N TYR A 3 11.70 -4.07 -4.53
CA TYR A 3 10.91 -5.14 -3.91
C TYR A 3 10.68 -4.90 -2.41
N VAL A 4 11.65 -4.28 -1.72
CA VAL A 4 11.54 -3.95 -0.29
C VAL A 4 10.44 -2.91 -0.07
N GLU A 5 10.37 -1.87 -0.90
CA GLU A 5 9.29 -0.87 -0.87
C GLU A 5 7.92 -1.51 -1.08
N ALA A 6 7.78 -2.39 -2.08
CA ALA A 6 6.53 -3.08 -2.36
C ALA A 6 6.07 -3.97 -1.19
N ILE A 7 6.99 -4.70 -0.55
CA ILE A 7 6.69 -5.53 0.62
C ILE A 7 6.23 -4.67 1.79
N VAL A 8 6.94 -3.58 2.10
CA VAL A 8 6.61 -2.69 3.22
C VAL A 8 5.24 -2.04 3.01
N LEU A 9 4.99 -1.47 1.83
CA LEU A 9 3.69 -0.84 1.52
C LEU A 9 2.55 -1.87 1.47
N GLY A 10 2.81 -3.09 0.98
CA GLY A 10 1.85 -4.18 1.02
C GLY A 10 1.47 -4.60 2.44
N LEU A 11 2.44 -4.62 3.37
CA LEU A 11 2.19 -4.88 4.79
C LEU A 11 1.37 -3.75 5.43
N VAL A 12 1.69 -2.50 5.13
CA VAL A 12 0.92 -1.32 5.58
C VAL A 12 -0.53 -1.46 5.12
N GLN A 13 -0.78 -1.71 3.83
CA GLN A 13 -2.13 -1.89 3.32
C GLN A 13 -2.84 -3.09 3.96
N GLY A 14 -2.15 -4.23 4.05
CA GLY A 14 -2.67 -5.45 4.64
C GLY A 14 -3.13 -5.25 6.07
N VAL A 15 -2.30 -4.65 6.93
CA VAL A 15 -2.63 -4.40 8.34
C VAL A 15 -3.74 -3.36 8.48
N PHE A 16 -3.60 -2.20 7.83
CA PHE A 16 -4.53 -1.09 8.03
C PHE A 16 -5.88 -1.26 7.32
N MET A 17 -6.04 -2.26 6.44
CA MET A 17 -7.36 -2.62 5.90
C MET A 17 -8.27 -3.28 6.94
N PHE A 18 -7.71 -3.95 7.96
CA PHE A 18 -8.48 -4.64 8.99
C PHE A 18 -8.66 -3.82 10.28
N VAL A 19 -7.95 -2.71 10.40
CA VAL A 19 -8.07 -1.78 11.52
C VAL A 19 -9.02 -0.64 11.12
N PRO A 20 -9.93 -0.14 11.99
CA PRO A 20 -10.86 0.94 11.67
C PRO A 20 -10.15 2.30 11.62
N VAL A 21 -9.23 2.44 10.68
CA VAL A 21 -8.45 3.65 10.37
C VAL A 21 -8.38 3.83 8.85
N SER A 22 -8.08 5.03 8.39
CA SER A 22 -7.93 5.28 6.95
C SER A 22 -6.67 4.58 6.41
N SER A 23 -6.84 3.44 5.73
CA SER A 23 -5.73 2.71 5.11
C SER A 23 -5.03 3.54 4.03
N THR A 24 -5.80 4.29 3.22
CA THR A 24 -5.27 5.19 2.20
C THR A 24 -4.35 6.26 2.78
N ALA A 25 -4.74 6.89 3.90
CA ALA A 25 -3.91 7.92 4.53
C ALA A 25 -2.56 7.35 5.00
N HIS A 26 -2.57 6.18 5.66
CA HIS A 26 -1.34 5.54 6.14
C HIS A 26 -0.44 5.09 4.98
N LEU A 27 -1.03 4.59 3.89
CA LEU A 27 -0.28 4.20 2.70
C LEU A 27 0.41 5.40 2.05
N VAL A 28 -0.31 6.51 1.85
CA VAL A 28 0.25 7.75 1.28
C VAL A 28 1.31 8.36 2.20
N ILE A 29 1.12 8.33 3.52
CA ILE A 29 2.12 8.80 4.50
C ILE A 29 3.38 7.94 4.41
N ALA A 30 3.24 6.61 4.39
CA ALA A 30 4.37 5.69 4.24
C ALA A 30 5.13 5.96 2.94
N GLN A 31 4.42 6.19 1.83
CA GLN A 31 5.03 6.55 0.54
C GLN A 31 5.83 7.87 0.63
N HIS A 32 5.25 8.92 1.21
CA HIS A 32 5.96 10.20 1.41
C HIS A 32 7.19 10.05 2.30
N LEU A 33 7.11 9.25 3.37
CA LEU A 33 8.24 8.98 4.25
C LEU A 33 9.37 8.25 3.51
N MET A 34 9.05 7.25 2.70
CA MET A 34 10.06 6.54 1.91
C MET A 34 10.72 7.46 0.88
N ILE A 35 9.96 8.36 0.24
CA ILE A 35 10.51 9.36 -0.69
C ILE A 35 11.43 10.34 0.06
N ALA A 36 11.01 10.82 1.24
CA ALA A 36 11.81 11.70 2.09
C ALA A 36 13.11 11.03 2.58
N GLN A 37 13.12 9.71 2.74
CA GLN A 37 14.31 8.91 3.07
C GLN A 37 15.22 8.62 1.87
N GLY A 38 14.91 9.15 0.68
CA GLY A 38 15.75 9.03 -0.52
C GLY A 38 15.38 7.87 -1.45
N SER A 39 14.20 7.25 -1.30
CA SER A 39 13.73 6.29 -2.29
C SER A 39 13.47 6.96 -3.64
N LYS A 40 13.82 6.27 -4.73
CA LYS A 40 13.57 6.72 -6.11
C LYS A 40 12.21 6.28 -6.62
N MET A 41 11.26 6.05 -5.71
CA MET A 41 9.93 5.61 -6.10
C MET A 41 9.13 6.74 -6.73
N PRO A 42 8.14 6.43 -7.61
CA PRO A 42 7.28 7.44 -8.19
C PRO A 42 6.53 8.23 -7.12
N PRO A 43 6.06 9.46 -7.42
CA PRO A 43 5.18 10.20 -6.54
C PRO A 43 3.88 9.42 -6.23
N PRO A 44 3.27 9.64 -5.06
CA PRO A 44 1.98 9.03 -4.67
C PRO A 44 0.86 9.25 -5.69
N ASP A 45 0.82 10.44 -6.31
CA ASP A 45 -0.21 10.79 -7.30
C ASP A 45 0.11 10.26 -8.72
N SER A 46 1.19 9.50 -8.89
CA SER A 46 1.54 8.91 -10.18
C SER A 46 0.62 7.74 -10.52
N ALA A 47 0.31 7.57 -11.81
CA ALA A 47 -0.51 6.45 -12.29
C ALA A 47 0.05 5.08 -11.85
N ALA A 48 1.38 4.93 -11.79
CA ALA A 48 2.02 3.70 -11.34
C ALA A 48 1.72 3.40 -9.86
N MET A 49 1.70 4.43 -9.00
CA MET A 49 1.38 4.25 -7.58
C MET A 49 -0.11 3.99 -7.38
N ILE A 50 -0.98 4.69 -8.10
CA ILE A 50 -2.42 4.47 -8.03
C ILE A 50 -2.76 3.02 -8.42
N LEU A 51 -2.10 2.49 -9.47
CA LEU A 51 -2.23 1.09 -9.85
C LEU A 51 -1.69 0.15 -8.77
N PHE A 52 -0.57 0.48 -8.13
CA PHE A 52 -0.03 -0.30 -7.02
C PHE A 52 -1.01 -0.36 -5.84
N ASP A 53 -1.54 0.79 -5.42
CA ASP A 53 -2.51 0.93 -4.34
C ASP A 53 -3.78 0.12 -4.62
N LEU A 54 -4.27 0.15 -5.87
CA LEU A 54 -5.39 -0.67 -6.31
C LEU A 54 -5.07 -2.17 -6.20
N VAL A 55 -3.89 -2.60 -6.64
CA VAL A 55 -3.49 -4.02 -6.61
C VAL A 55 -3.37 -4.52 -5.17
N VAL A 56 -2.76 -3.77 -4.26
CA VAL A 56 -2.67 -4.17 -2.85
C VAL A 56 -4.04 -4.19 -2.18
N HIS A 57 -4.97 -3.32 -2.59
CA HIS A 57 -6.36 -3.33 -2.14
C HIS A 57 -7.13 -4.56 -2.66
N VAL A 58 -6.89 -4.97 -3.91
CA VAL A 58 -7.44 -6.24 -4.42
C VAL A 58 -6.86 -7.42 -3.64
N GLY A 59 -5.58 -7.37 -3.26
CA GLY A 59 -4.97 -8.38 -2.39
C GLY A 59 -5.70 -8.56 -1.06
N THR A 60 -6.12 -7.46 -0.42
CA THR A 60 -6.89 -7.54 0.83
C THR A 60 -8.32 -8.05 0.61
N LEU A 61 -8.96 -7.70 -0.51
CA LEU A 61 -10.24 -8.29 -0.92
C LEU A 61 -10.14 -9.81 -1.08
N VAL A 62 -9.08 -10.30 -1.73
CA VAL A 62 -8.82 -11.74 -1.89
C VAL A 62 -8.61 -12.41 -0.52
N SER A 63 -7.87 -11.76 0.39
CA SER A 63 -7.71 -12.25 1.76
C SER A 63 -9.06 -12.44 2.45
N ILE A 64 -9.97 -11.45 2.35
CA ILE A 64 -11.31 -11.55 2.91
C ILE A 64 -12.09 -12.69 2.24
N ALA A 65 -12.09 -12.76 0.91
CA ALA A 65 -12.80 -13.80 0.16
C ALA A 65 -12.36 -15.22 0.53
N ILE A 66 -11.06 -15.44 0.83
CA ILE A 66 -10.53 -16.75 1.22
C ILE A 66 -10.84 -17.09 2.68
N VAL A 67 -10.71 -16.12 3.59
CA VAL A 67 -10.90 -16.34 5.04
C VAL A 67 -12.38 -16.47 5.40
N PHE A 68 -13.25 -15.73 4.72
CA PHE A 68 -14.70 -15.71 4.97
C PHE A 68 -15.51 -16.55 3.96
N ARG A 69 -14.88 -17.47 3.22
CA ARG A 69 -15.61 -18.45 2.40
C ARG A 69 -16.35 -19.48 3.24
#